data_AF-A0A1G0XVZ3-F1
#
_entry.id   AF-A0A1G0XVZ3-F1
#
_cell.length_a   1.000
_cell.length_b   1.000
_cell.length_c   1.000
_cell.angle_alpha   90.00
_cell.angle_beta   90.00
_cell.angle_gamma   90.00
#
_symmetry.space_group_name_H-M   'P 1'
#
loop_
_entity.id
_entity.type
_entity.pdbx_description
1 polymer ?
#
loop_
_entity_poly.entity_id
_entity_poly.type
_entity_poly.pdbx_seq_one_letter_code
_entity_poly.pdbx_strand_id
1 'polypeptide(L)'
;MQILKTIRWRLVLPFIFVFLAFLLLSAGYCFGKYRKFGYGYSGKSYLTLYYPLELPIIKNIEKHGDRLKLQISPLIQGPWTVSIDGGRSYTVEGPRPELKLIEGRHEYSYFSCKYPQNFSIKLNYVDAGIYKDAGHSDADVVDIMYSSIPVGDFERYPLKSFVPNYKEEDLAEAARLIKAEINITARDTTEIKIKKLASFILRNLSDKGGIPTKEGAKMIPLKQYLSALSGDLKLWCHNFSEIYVFFANAAGIPSREVSSTGSLDGCRLSGHAFAESYIKEKEQWAFVDPTSYILYMKYPDGTYVNTIDLFSLCIKKTFPGDITCFSWVPETNSIKEFPLSDFDMHSSVAYYFRRDAIFKFPLASPSNIATIKLTADFFKPTPVYSLKDTAEIN
;
A
#
# COMPACT_ATOMS: atom_id res chain seq x y z
N MET A 1 6.46 54.02 33.63
CA MET A 1 5.65 53.24 32.65
C MET A 1 4.91 54.20 31.70
N GLN A 2 5.65 54.96 30.86
CA GLN A 2 5.02 55.96 29.98
C GLN A 2 5.85 56.30 28.71
N ILE A 3 6.78 55.43 28.29
CA ILE A 3 7.65 55.66 27.10
C ILE A 3 7.17 54.86 25.86
N LEU A 4 6.07 54.11 25.96
CA LEU A 4 5.49 53.33 24.86
C LEU A 4 4.24 53.99 24.23
N LYS A 5 4.20 55.33 24.14
CA LYS A 5 3.12 56.02 23.40
C LYS A 5 3.68 56.73 22.19
N THR A 6 3.17 56.34 21.03
CA THR A 6 3.44 56.82 19.66
C THR A 6 4.57 56.14 18.91
N ILE A 7 4.53 54.80 18.83
CA ILE A 7 4.93 54.16 17.56
C ILE A 7 4.05 54.79 16.48
N ARG A 8 4.66 55.60 15.61
CA ARG A 8 3.96 56.25 14.51
C ARG A 8 3.51 55.16 13.55
N TRP A 9 2.27 54.69 13.70
CA TRP A 9 1.64 53.70 12.80
C TRP A 9 1.77 54.08 11.32
N ARG A 10 1.89 55.39 11.02
CA ARG A 10 2.18 55.90 9.68
C ARG A 10 3.51 55.41 9.07
N LEU A 11 4.50 55.07 9.90
CA LEU A 11 5.76 54.48 9.45
C LEU A 11 5.71 52.95 9.41
N VAL A 12 4.92 52.29 10.24
CA VAL A 12 4.86 50.81 10.30
C VAL A 12 3.95 50.23 9.21
N LEU A 13 2.84 50.90 8.89
CA LEU A 13 1.84 50.43 7.93
C LEU A 13 2.44 50.17 6.53
N PRO A 14 3.27 51.06 5.96
CA PRO A 14 3.88 50.83 4.65
C PRO A 14 4.80 49.59 4.63
N PHE A 15 5.56 49.34 5.71
CA PHE A 15 6.40 48.15 5.80
C PHE A 15 5.57 46.87 5.86
N ILE A 16 4.44 46.88 6.58
CA ILE A 16 3.51 45.74 6.59
C ILE A 16 2.97 45.47 5.17
N PHE A 17 2.57 46.51 4.44
CA PHE A 17 2.10 46.36 3.07
C PHE A 17 3.18 45.83 2.11
N VAL A 18 4.40 46.35 2.20
CA VAL A 18 5.54 45.87 1.39
C VAL A 18 5.86 44.42 1.73
N PHE A 19 5.85 44.05 3.01
CA PHE A 19 6.09 42.68 3.45
C PHE A 19 5.00 41.71 2.95
N LEU A 20 3.72 42.09 3.05
CA LEU A 20 2.61 41.30 2.52
C LEU A 20 2.67 41.16 0.99
N ALA A 21 3.01 42.24 0.27
CA ALA A 21 3.20 42.19 -1.17
C ALA A 21 4.36 41.27 -1.56
N PHE A 22 5.48 41.32 -0.82
CA PHE A 22 6.60 40.41 -1.02
C PHE A 22 6.22 38.94 -0.76
N LEU A 23 5.44 38.67 0.28
CA LEU A 23 4.92 37.32 0.55
C LEU A 23 4.00 36.83 -0.58
N LEU A 24 3.10 37.68 -1.08
CA LEU A 24 2.21 37.34 -2.19
C LEU A 24 2.97 37.11 -3.49
N LEU A 25 3.98 37.93 -3.79
CA LEU A 25 4.84 37.76 -4.96
C LEU A 25 5.71 36.50 -4.85
N SER A 26 6.25 36.22 -3.65
CA SER A 26 7.01 34.99 -3.39
C SER A 26 6.11 33.76 -3.52
N ALA A 27 4.90 33.82 -2.97
CA ALA A 27 3.90 32.77 -3.12
C ALA A 27 3.50 32.58 -4.59
N GLY A 28 3.23 33.66 -5.32
CA GLY A 28 2.91 33.63 -6.74
C GLY A 28 4.06 33.14 -7.62
N TYR A 29 5.30 33.50 -7.31
CA TYR A 29 6.50 33.01 -7.98
C TYR A 29 6.71 31.52 -7.69
N CYS A 30 6.61 31.09 -6.43
CA CYS A 30 6.63 29.68 -6.06
C CYS A 30 5.53 28.94 -6.83
N PHE A 31 4.28 29.41 -6.77
CA PHE A 31 3.15 28.80 -7.46
C PHE A 31 3.37 28.73 -8.97
N GLY A 32 3.84 29.80 -9.62
CA GLY A 32 4.15 29.84 -11.05
C GLY A 32 5.31 28.94 -11.46
N LYS A 33 6.36 28.86 -10.63
CA LYS A 33 7.50 27.94 -10.83
C LYS A 33 7.06 26.49 -10.71
N TYR A 34 6.23 26.17 -9.72
CA TYR A 34 5.67 24.84 -9.52
C TYR A 34 4.54 24.49 -10.51
N ARG A 35 3.90 25.48 -11.15
CA ARG A 35 2.87 25.26 -12.19
C ARG A 35 3.45 24.99 -13.59
N LYS A 36 4.70 25.42 -13.85
CA LYS A 36 5.42 25.12 -15.11
C LYS A 36 5.99 23.70 -15.16
N PHE A 37 6.15 23.06 -14.02
CA PHE A 37 6.09 21.60 -13.98
C PHE A 37 4.62 21.29 -14.25
N GLY A 38 4.29 20.95 -15.50
CA GLY A 38 2.93 20.56 -15.87
C GLY A 38 2.39 19.59 -14.82
N TYR A 39 1.08 19.59 -14.62
CA TYR A 39 0.35 18.73 -13.67
C TYR A 39 0.50 17.22 -13.98
N GLY A 40 1.72 16.72 -14.21
CA GLY A 40 2.11 15.35 -13.98
C GLY A 40 2.16 15.13 -12.48
N TYR A 41 0.99 15.19 -11.83
CA TYR A 41 0.84 14.45 -10.59
C TYR A 41 0.97 12.98 -10.98
N SER A 42 2.17 12.42 -10.81
CA SER A 42 2.31 10.98 -10.77
C SER A 42 1.50 10.53 -9.55
N GLY A 43 0.27 10.08 -9.77
CA GLY A 43 -0.53 9.47 -8.71
C GLY A 43 0.35 8.46 -7.99
N LYS A 44 0.37 8.50 -6.65
CA LYS A 44 1.15 7.52 -5.88
C LYS A 44 0.69 6.13 -6.33
N SER A 45 1.60 5.32 -6.86
CA SER A 45 1.29 3.93 -7.18
C SER A 45 1.10 3.15 -5.89
N TYR A 46 0.43 2.00 -5.94
CA TYR A 46 0.32 1.14 -4.77
C TYR A 46 1.70 0.82 -4.16
N LEU A 47 2.69 0.62 -5.03
CA LEU A 47 4.08 0.39 -4.68
C LEU A 47 4.78 1.59 -4.02
N THR A 48 4.27 2.82 -4.13
CA THR A 48 4.80 3.95 -3.38
C THR A 48 4.00 4.28 -2.12
N LEU A 49 2.78 3.73 -1.98
CA LEU A 49 1.97 3.90 -0.79
C LEU A 49 2.29 2.88 0.31
N TYR A 50 2.55 1.62 -0.06
CA TYR A 50 2.53 0.51 0.90
C TYR A 50 3.66 -0.51 0.75
N TYR A 51 4.81 -0.05 0.27
CA TYR A 51 5.99 -0.88 0.18
C TYR A 51 6.79 -0.83 1.50
N PRO A 52 6.94 -1.96 2.21
CA PRO A 52 7.60 -1.97 3.51
C PRO A 52 9.04 -1.46 3.43
N LEU A 53 9.49 -0.82 4.52
CA LEU A 53 10.86 -0.29 4.64
C LEU A 53 11.92 -1.40 4.57
N GLU A 54 11.55 -2.61 4.96
CA GLU A 54 12.41 -3.80 4.97
C GLU A 54 12.73 -4.31 3.55
N LEU A 55 11.92 -3.96 2.55
CA LEU A 55 12.09 -4.40 1.16
C LEU A 55 12.98 -3.43 0.37
N PRO A 56 13.74 -3.87 -0.63
CA PRO A 56 14.61 -3.01 -1.41
C PRO A 56 13.85 -2.13 -2.39
N ILE A 57 14.31 -0.89 -2.51
CA ILE A 57 13.95 0.01 -3.61
C ILE A 57 15.22 0.54 -4.28
N ILE A 58 15.11 0.95 -5.54
CA ILE A 58 16.11 1.78 -6.19
C ILE A 58 15.82 3.23 -5.82
N LYS A 59 16.49 3.71 -4.77
CA LYS A 59 16.27 5.05 -4.21
C LYS A 59 16.79 6.15 -5.14
N ASN A 60 17.94 5.92 -5.75
CA ASN A 60 18.60 6.86 -6.65
C ASN A 60 19.44 6.11 -7.70
N ILE A 61 19.67 6.75 -8.83
CA ILE A 61 20.49 6.25 -9.94
C ILE A 61 21.46 7.35 -10.33
N GLU A 62 22.75 7.04 -10.28
CA GLU A 62 23.82 7.97 -10.65
C GLU A 62 24.53 7.48 -11.92
N LYS A 63 24.57 8.32 -12.97
CA LYS A 63 25.31 8.03 -14.20
C LYS A 63 26.74 8.53 -14.10
N HIS A 64 27.69 7.65 -14.41
CA HIS A 64 29.13 7.92 -14.41
C HIS A 64 29.73 7.40 -15.72
N GLY A 65 29.75 8.23 -16.77
CA GLY A 65 30.16 7.81 -18.11
C GLY A 65 29.21 6.75 -18.68
N ASP A 66 29.75 5.59 -19.03
CA ASP A 66 29.03 4.42 -19.56
C ASP A 66 28.48 3.50 -18.47
N ARG A 67 28.42 3.96 -17.21
CA ARG A 67 27.98 3.17 -16.06
C ARG A 67 26.84 3.84 -15.31
N LEU A 68 25.91 3.04 -14.79
CA LEU A 68 24.92 3.47 -13.81
C LEU A 68 25.16 2.80 -12.47
N LYS A 69 25.27 3.60 -11.41
CA LYS A 69 25.29 3.13 -10.03
C LYS A 69 23.91 3.23 -9.43
N LEU A 70 23.44 2.13 -8.84
CA LEU A 70 22.15 2.08 -8.16
C LEU A 70 22.34 2.26 -6.66
N GLN A 71 21.57 3.16 -6.05
CA GLN A 71 21.48 3.28 -4.61
C GLN A 71 20.29 2.49 -4.10
N ILE A 72 20.55 1.32 -3.50
CA ILE A 72 19.51 0.44 -2.95
C ILE A 72 19.19 0.80 -1.49
N SER A 73 17.92 0.74 -1.10
CA SER A 73 17.45 0.97 0.27
C SER A 73 16.43 -0.09 0.71
N PRO A 74 16.66 -0.85 1.80
CA PRO A 74 17.76 -0.71 2.76
C PRO A 74 19.11 -1.04 2.14
N LEU A 75 20.19 -0.60 2.79
CA LEU A 75 21.55 -0.79 2.29
C LEU A 75 21.87 -2.29 2.29
N ILE A 76 22.06 -2.86 1.09
CA ILE A 76 22.47 -4.25 0.93
C ILE A 76 23.95 -4.27 0.54
N GLN A 77 24.76 -4.98 1.32
CA GLN A 77 26.17 -5.15 1.03
C GLN A 77 26.34 -6.15 -0.12
N GLY A 78 27.29 -5.88 -1.02
CA GLY A 78 27.73 -6.84 -2.03
C GLY A 78 28.47 -8.06 -1.44
N PRO A 79 28.99 -8.95 -2.30
CA PRO A 79 29.10 -8.78 -3.75
C PRO A 79 27.77 -8.91 -4.50
N TRP A 80 27.66 -8.23 -5.63
CA TRP A 80 26.52 -8.30 -6.55
C TRP A 80 26.92 -9.02 -7.82
N THR A 81 26.17 -10.02 -8.24
CA THR A 81 26.26 -10.59 -9.59
C THR A 81 25.23 -9.90 -10.47
N VAL A 82 25.70 -9.23 -11.52
CA VAL A 82 24.87 -8.56 -12.52
C VAL A 82 24.89 -9.42 -13.79
N SER A 83 23.73 -9.88 -14.24
CA SER A 83 23.54 -10.62 -15.49
C SER A 83 22.78 -9.78 -16.50
N ILE A 84 23.23 -9.79 -17.75
CA ILE A 84 22.64 -9.04 -18.86
C ILE A 84 21.95 -10.01 -19.81
N ASP A 85 20.64 -9.82 -20.01
CA ASP A 85 19.76 -10.64 -20.87
C ASP A 85 19.87 -12.14 -20.57
N GLY A 86 20.15 -12.50 -19.32
CA GLY A 86 20.36 -13.89 -18.88
C GLY A 86 21.67 -14.54 -19.37
N GLY A 87 22.52 -13.80 -20.10
CA GLY A 87 23.76 -14.30 -20.67
C GLY A 87 25.00 -13.87 -19.89
N ARG A 88 25.62 -12.75 -20.32
CA ARG A 88 26.88 -12.27 -19.74
C ARG A 88 26.65 -11.83 -18.30
N SER A 89 27.55 -12.22 -17.39
CA SER A 89 27.52 -11.76 -16.01
C SER A 89 28.88 -11.27 -15.52
N TYR A 90 28.85 -10.38 -14.54
CA TYR A 90 30.03 -9.89 -13.84
C TYR A 90 29.69 -9.58 -12.39
N THR A 91 30.71 -9.49 -11.55
CA THR A 91 30.58 -9.20 -10.13
C THR A 91 30.96 -7.76 -9.84
N VAL A 92 30.18 -7.09 -8.99
CA VAL A 92 30.43 -5.74 -8.51
C VAL A 92 30.50 -5.75 -6.99
N GLU A 93 31.56 -5.15 -6.47
CA GLU A 93 31.79 -5.05 -5.03
C GLU A 93 31.10 -3.84 -4.41
N GLY A 94 30.88 -3.91 -3.09
CA GLY A 94 30.33 -2.82 -2.31
C GLY A 94 28.80 -2.72 -2.33
N PRO A 95 28.25 -1.65 -1.74
CA PRO A 95 26.81 -1.58 -1.44
C PRO A 95 25.96 -0.95 -2.56
N ARG A 96 26.58 -0.49 -3.64
CA ARG A 96 25.91 0.17 -4.77
C ARG A 96 26.19 -0.64 -6.03
N PRO A 97 25.29 -1.56 -6.44
CA PRO A 97 25.51 -2.31 -7.66
C PRO A 97 25.61 -1.34 -8.83
N GLU A 98 26.55 -1.64 -9.72
CA GLU A 98 26.85 -0.83 -10.89
C GLU A 98 26.61 -1.66 -12.14
N LEU A 99 25.99 -1.06 -13.16
CA LEU A 99 25.86 -1.68 -14.46
C LEU A 99 26.61 -0.90 -15.52
N LYS A 100 27.19 -1.61 -16.49
CA LYS A 100 27.66 -1.02 -17.74
C LYS A 100 26.50 -0.88 -18.71
N LEU A 101 26.29 0.34 -19.19
CA LEU A 101 25.29 0.67 -20.20
C LEU A 101 25.66 0.04 -21.54
N ILE A 102 24.67 -0.55 -22.19
CA ILE A 102 24.77 -1.12 -23.52
C ILE A 102 23.66 -0.47 -24.36
N GLU A 103 24.06 0.04 -25.53
CA GLU A 103 23.17 0.69 -26.50
C GLU A 103 21.96 -0.19 -26.83
N GLY A 104 20.76 0.39 -26.81
CA GLY A 104 19.51 -0.31 -27.03
C GLY A 104 18.86 -0.83 -25.75
N ARG A 105 18.06 -1.91 -25.88
CA ARG A 105 17.17 -2.41 -24.83
C ARG A 105 17.72 -3.68 -24.20
N HIS A 106 18.02 -3.62 -22.92
CA HIS A 106 18.64 -4.72 -22.18
C HIS A 106 18.01 -4.90 -20.79
N GLU A 107 17.90 -6.16 -20.35
CA GLU A 107 17.51 -6.51 -18.99
C GLU A 107 18.74 -6.85 -18.14
N TYR A 108 18.83 -6.21 -16.99
CA TYR A 108 19.90 -6.40 -16.01
C TYR A 108 19.29 -7.06 -14.77
N SER A 109 19.73 -8.28 -14.46
CA SER A 109 19.33 -9.02 -13.26
C SER A 109 20.42 -8.96 -12.20
N TYR A 110 20.02 -8.69 -10.95
CA TYR A 110 20.89 -8.54 -9.79
C TYR A 110 20.66 -9.67 -8.80
N PHE A 111 21.74 -10.29 -8.38
CA PHE A 111 21.77 -11.30 -7.33
C PHE A 111 22.81 -10.89 -6.27
N SER A 112 22.47 -11.03 -4.99
CA SER A 112 23.43 -10.90 -3.88
C SER A 112 23.19 -12.03 -2.89
N CYS A 113 24.23 -12.72 -2.43
CA CYS A 113 24.08 -13.77 -1.41
C CYS A 113 23.57 -13.22 -0.07
N LYS A 114 23.71 -11.91 0.16
CA LYS A 114 23.22 -11.22 1.37
C LYS A 114 21.78 -10.74 1.22
N TYR A 115 21.19 -10.89 0.05
CA TYR A 115 19.81 -10.53 -0.21
C TYR A 115 19.12 -11.65 -1.00
N PRO A 116 18.24 -12.43 -0.35
CA PRO A 116 17.75 -13.68 -0.91
C PRO A 116 16.86 -13.50 -2.15
N GLN A 117 16.44 -12.28 -2.47
CA GLN A 117 15.64 -12.03 -3.65
C GLN A 117 16.45 -11.38 -4.76
N ASN A 118 16.21 -11.85 -5.98
CA ASN A 118 16.74 -11.20 -7.15
C ASN A 118 15.82 -10.07 -7.56
N PHE A 119 16.39 -9.03 -8.14
CA PHE A 119 15.61 -8.02 -8.85
C PHE A 119 16.21 -7.80 -10.22
N SER A 120 15.38 -7.47 -11.19
CA SER A 120 15.79 -7.01 -12.52
C SER A 120 15.27 -5.62 -12.83
N ILE A 121 16.01 -4.94 -13.72
CA ILE A 121 15.61 -3.70 -14.38
C ILE A 121 15.82 -3.85 -15.89
N LYS A 122 14.87 -3.35 -16.69
CA LYS A 122 15.01 -3.26 -18.14
C LYS A 122 15.23 -1.81 -18.52
N LEU A 123 16.33 -1.54 -19.19
CA LEU A 123 16.71 -0.20 -19.62
C LEU A 123 16.75 -0.10 -21.14
N ASN A 124 16.44 1.09 -21.65
CA ASN A 124 16.80 1.53 -22.99
C ASN A 124 17.89 2.59 -22.84
N TYR A 125 19.06 2.39 -23.45
CA TYR A 125 20.15 3.37 -23.46
C TYR A 125 20.39 3.86 -24.88
N VAL A 126 20.48 5.17 -25.07
CA VAL A 126 20.88 5.82 -26.33
C VAL A 126 22.00 6.81 -26.05
N ASP A 127 23.17 6.55 -26.62
CA ASP A 127 24.33 7.42 -26.52
C ASP A 127 24.10 8.77 -27.23
N ALA A 128 24.57 9.87 -26.63
CA ALA A 128 24.48 11.22 -27.17
C ALA A 128 25.12 11.34 -28.57
N GLY A 129 26.12 10.50 -28.88
CA GLY A 129 26.74 10.44 -30.20
C GLY A 129 25.72 10.15 -31.30
N ILE A 130 24.75 9.26 -31.05
CA ILE A 130 23.71 8.90 -32.03
C ILE A 130 22.80 10.08 -32.33
N TYR A 131 22.41 10.83 -31.30
CA TYR A 131 21.64 12.07 -31.48
C TYR A 131 22.44 13.11 -32.25
N LYS A 132 23.71 13.28 -31.90
CA LYS A 132 24.60 14.24 -32.57
C LYS A 132 24.78 13.93 -34.06
N ASP A 133 24.93 12.66 -34.42
CA ASP A 133 25.04 12.21 -35.81
C ASP A 133 23.76 12.49 -36.61
N ALA A 134 22.60 12.50 -35.92
CA ALA A 134 21.31 12.89 -36.49
C ALA A 134 21.03 14.41 -36.46
N GLY A 135 21.99 15.24 -36.03
CA GLY A 135 21.85 16.70 -35.96
C GLY A 135 21.13 17.22 -34.71
N HIS A 136 20.95 16.38 -33.69
CA HIS A 136 20.37 16.72 -32.40
C HIS A 136 21.44 17.01 -31.35
N SER A 137 21.11 17.80 -30.31
CA SER A 137 22.01 18.12 -29.19
C SER A 137 21.57 17.47 -27.88
N ASP A 138 20.75 16.43 -27.96
CA ASP A 138 20.29 15.67 -26.80
C ASP A 138 21.46 14.97 -26.11
N ALA A 139 21.38 14.89 -24.78
CA ALA A 139 22.33 14.13 -23.98
C ALA A 139 22.02 12.63 -24.05
N ASP A 140 22.85 11.82 -23.39
CA ASP A 140 22.59 10.39 -23.25
C ASP A 140 21.19 10.16 -22.64
N VAL A 141 20.41 9.28 -23.26
CA VAL A 141 19.08 8.92 -22.79
C VAL A 141 19.14 7.56 -22.13
N VAL A 142 18.61 7.48 -20.90
CA VAL A 142 18.44 6.23 -20.15
C VAL A 142 16.99 6.14 -19.74
N ASP A 143 16.22 5.26 -20.38
CA ASP A 143 14.84 4.99 -20.00
C ASP A 143 14.76 3.72 -19.17
N ILE A 144 14.18 3.80 -17.97
CA ILE A 144 13.80 2.61 -17.20
C ILE A 144 12.46 2.13 -17.75
N MET A 145 12.50 1.07 -18.56
CA MET A 145 11.31 0.47 -19.15
C MET A 145 10.56 -0.43 -18.16
N TYR A 146 11.29 -1.06 -17.26
CA TYR A 146 10.73 -1.96 -16.25
C TYR A 146 11.68 -2.06 -15.04
N SER A 147 11.11 -2.25 -13.87
CA SER A 147 11.83 -2.64 -12.66
C SER A 147 10.94 -3.57 -11.84
N SER A 148 11.51 -4.68 -11.40
CA SER A 148 10.83 -5.64 -10.51
C SER A 148 10.71 -5.15 -9.07
N ILE A 149 11.47 -4.12 -8.69
CA ILE A 149 11.35 -3.41 -7.41
C ILE A 149 11.04 -1.92 -7.65
N PRO A 150 10.43 -1.21 -6.69
CA PRO A 150 10.08 0.19 -6.87
C PRO A 150 11.32 1.07 -7.11
N VAL A 151 11.13 2.12 -7.92
CA VAL A 151 12.15 3.13 -8.23
C VAL A 151 11.66 4.49 -7.75
N GLY A 152 12.53 5.21 -7.04
CA GLY A 152 12.28 6.56 -6.53
C GLY A 152 12.54 6.70 -5.03
N ASP A 153 12.57 7.95 -4.56
CA ASP A 153 12.65 8.27 -3.13
C ASP A 153 11.25 8.64 -2.63
N PHE A 154 10.65 7.74 -1.85
CA PHE A 154 9.32 7.95 -1.27
C PHE A 154 9.31 7.48 0.18
N GLU A 155 8.39 8.06 0.95
CA GLU A 155 8.21 7.70 2.35
C GLU A 155 7.74 6.26 2.48
N ARG A 156 8.37 5.51 3.38
CA ARG A 156 8.08 4.10 3.66
C ARG A 156 8.05 3.87 5.16
N TYR A 157 7.30 2.86 5.55
CA TYR A 157 7.14 2.47 6.94
C TYR A 157 7.52 1.00 7.13
N PRO A 158 8.04 0.61 8.31
CA PRO A 158 8.22 -0.80 8.66
C PRO A 158 6.91 -1.59 8.47
N LEU A 159 6.98 -2.87 8.10
CA LEU A 159 5.78 -3.70 7.91
C LEU A 159 4.85 -3.67 9.13
N LYS A 160 5.42 -3.70 10.34
CA LYS A 160 4.69 -3.60 11.61
C LYS A 160 3.88 -2.31 11.77
N SER A 161 4.24 -1.23 11.08
CA SER A 161 3.51 0.03 11.12
C SER A 161 2.21 -0.02 10.33
N PHE A 162 2.00 -1.04 9.49
CA PHE A 162 0.72 -1.29 8.83
C PHE A 162 -0.19 -2.24 9.63
N VAL A 163 0.32 -2.86 10.70
CA VAL A 163 -0.40 -3.86 11.50
C VAL A 163 -0.96 -3.22 12.77
N PRO A 164 -2.28 -3.29 13.05
CA PRO A 164 -2.84 -2.74 14.28
C PRO A 164 -2.19 -3.32 15.54
N ASN A 165 -2.00 -2.46 16.55
CA ASN A 165 -1.46 -2.88 17.86
C ASN A 165 -2.60 -3.38 18.75
N TYR A 166 -2.54 -4.65 19.12
CA TYR A 166 -3.46 -5.25 20.09
C TYR A 166 -2.73 -5.53 21.40
N LYS A 167 -3.49 -5.67 22.49
CA LYS A 167 -2.92 -6.10 23.76
C LYS A 167 -2.45 -7.56 23.66
N GLU A 168 -1.33 -7.86 24.28
CA GLU A 168 -0.76 -9.21 24.28
C GLU A 168 -1.70 -10.26 24.89
N GLU A 169 -2.44 -9.88 25.93
CA GLU A 169 -3.44 -10.75 26.57
C GLU A 169 -4.55 -11.19 25.61
N ASP A 170 -5.06 -10.27 24.79
CA ASP A 170 -6.10 -10.55 23.80
C ASP A 170 -5.54 -11.42 22.67
N LEU A 171 -4.32 -11.14 22.19
CA LEU A 171 -3.65 -11.93 21.16
C LEU A 171 -3.36 -13.36 21.62
N ALA A 172 -2.95 -13.54 22.88
CA ALA A 172 -2.70 -14.85 23.46
C ALA A 172 -3.97 -15.70 23.54
N GLU A 173 -5.11 -15.09 23.92
CA GLU A 173 -6.39 -15.78 23.97
C GLU A 173 -6.90 -16.14 22.56
N ALA A 174 -6.77 -15.23 21.59
CA ALA A 174 -7.09 -15.53 20.20
C ALA A 174 -6.23 -16.68 19.64
N ALA A 175 -4.93 -16.67 19.92
CA ALA A 175 -4.02 -17.75 19.53
C ALA A 175 -4.41 -19.10 20.17
N ARG A 176 -4.89 -19.09 21.42
CA ARG A 176 -5.42 -20.29 22.10
C ARG A 176 -6.63 -20.86 21.37
N LEU A 177 -7.61 -20.01 21.01
CA LEU A 177 -8.80 -20.42 20.25
C LEU A 177 -8.43 -20.99 18.88
N ILE A 178 -7.58 -20.29 18.12
CA ILE A 178 -7.07 -20.74 16.81
C ILE A 178 -6.41 -22.12 16.92
N LYS A 179 -5.52 -22.30 17.90
CA LYS A 179 -4.77 -23.55 18.07
C LYS A 179 -5.70 -24.71 18.41
N ALA A 180 -6.70 -24.48 19.26
CA ALA A 180 -7.66 -25.50 19.67
C ALA A 180 -8.55 -25.98 18.51
N GLU A 181 -8.96 -25.07 17.61
CA GLU A 181 -9.98 -25.40 16.59
C GLU A 181 -9.44 -25.72 15.20
N ILE A 182 -8.39 -25.03 14.74
CA ILE A 182 -7.93 -25.11 13.34
C ILE A 182 -6.47 -25.51 13.17
N ASN A 183 -5.75 -25.72 14.28
CA ASN A 183 -4.38 -26.22 14.27
C ASN A 183 -3.48 -25.47 13.26
N ILE A 184 -3.46 -24.14 13.33
CA ILE A 184 -2.49 -23.33 12.60
C ILE A 184 -1.12 -23.53 13.25
N THR A 185 -0.13 -23.87 12.43
CA THR A 185 1.25 -24.10 12.90
C THR A 185 2.24 -23.12 12.29
N ALA A 186 3.44 -23.03 12.86
CA ALA A 186 4.52 -22.19 12.31
C ALA A 186 5.02 -22.66 10.93
N ARG A 187 4.74 -23.91 10.54
CA ARG A 187 5.14 -24.49 9.24
C ARG A 187 4.13 -24.20 8.12
N ASP A 188 2.92 -23.79 8.47
CA ASP A 188 1.91 -23.44 7.48
C ASP A 188 2.35 -22.19 6.72
N THR A 189 2.22 -22.22 5.40
CA THR A 189 2.39 -21.01 4.58
C THR A 189 1.30 -19.99 4.92
N THR A 190 1.53 -18.71 4.62
CA THR A 190 0.55 -17.66 4.85
C THR A 190 -0.81 -17.99 4.21
N GLU A 191 -0.81 -18.56 3.00
CA GLU A 191 -2.04 -19.01 2.33
C GLU A 191 -2.82 -20.05 3.12
N ILE A 192 -2.13 -21.10 3.60
CA ILE A 192 -2.77 -22.16 4.39
C ILE A 192 -3.37 -21.56 5.65
N LYS A 193 -2.67 -20.63 6.30
CA LYS A 193 -3.18 -19.93 7.48
C LYS A 193 -4.41 -19.09 7.14
N ILE A 194 -4.41 -18.34 6.04
CA ILE A 194 -5.57 -17.56 5.59
C ILE A 194 -6.76 -18.48 5.34
N LYS A 195 -6.58 -19.59 4.61
CA LYS A 195 -7.66 -20.56 4.33
C LYS A 195 -8.25 -21.14 5.62
N LYS A 196 -7.40 -21.63 6.53
CA LYS A 196 -7.84 -22.18 7.83
C LYS A 196 -8.58 -21.13 8.65
N LEU A 197 -8.02 -19.93 8.75
CA LEU A 197 -8.58 -18.85 9.56
C LEU A 197 -9.89 -18.33 8.99
N ALA A 198 -9.96 -18.05 7.69
CA ALA A 198 -11.18 -17.57 7.07
C ALA A 198 -12.30 -18.61 7.19
N SER A 199 -11.99 -19.89 7.00
CA SER A 199 -12.97 -20.97 7.24
C SER A 199 -13.49 -20.96 8.69
N PHE A 200 -12.59 -20.80 9.67
CA PHE A 200 -12.96 -20.71 11.09
C PHE A 200 -13.86 -19.50 11.39
N ILE A 201 -13.51 -18.32 10.89
CA ILE A 201 -14.28 -17.10 11.13
C ILE A 201 -15.63 -17.18 10.41
N LEU A 202 -15.64 -17.51 9.12
CA LEU A 202 -16.84 -17.47 8.30
C LEU A 202 -17.83 -18.58 8.61
N ARG A 203 -17.36 -19.78 9.01
CA ARG A 203 -18.23 -20.83 9.55
C ARG A 203 -19.02 -20.36 10.77
N ASN A 204 -18.38 -19.53 11.60
CA ASN A 204 -18.93 -19.09 12.87
C ASN A 204 -19.76 -17.80 12.77
N LEU A 205 -19.46 -16.94 11.79
CA LEU A 205 -19.98 -15.57 11.74
C LEU A 205 -20.78 -15.21 10.49
N SER A 206 -20.82 -16.04 9.44
CA SER A 206 -21.45 -15.68 8.15
C SER A 206 -22.93 -15.28 8.28
N ASP A 207 -23.66 -15.88 9.22
CA ASP A 207 -25.07 -15.60 9.49
C ASP A 207 -25.29 -14.47 10.53
N LYS A 208 -24.20 -13.86 11.03
CA LYS A 208 -24.24 -12.82 12.06
C LYS A 208 -24.30 -11.40 11.50
N GLY A 209 -24.46 -11.25 10.19
CA GLY A 209 -24.62 -9.97 9.52
C GLY A 209 -25.80 -9.15 10.06
N GLY A 210 -25.59 -7.83 10.23
CA GLY A 210 -26.63 -6.88 10.62
C GLY A 210 -26.08 -5.59 11.22
N ILE A 211 -26.95 -4.81 11.86
CA ILE A 211 -26.57 -3.53 12.48
C ILE A 211 -26.15 -3.77 13.93
N PRO A 212 -24.88 -3.54 14.31
CA PRO A 212 -24.45 -3.63 15.70
C PRO A 212 -25.09 -2.54 16.57
N THR A 213 -25.17 -2.78 17.88
CA THR A 213 -25.43 -1.68 18.83
C THR A 213 -24.25 -0.70 18.83
N LYS A 214 -24.48 0.54 19.29
CA LYS A 214 -23.45 1.57 19.33
C LYS A 214 -22.24 1.17 20.17
N GLU A 215 -22.50 0.49 21.29
CA GLU A 215 -21.51 -0.04 22.21
C GLU A 215 -20.81 -1.27 21.62
N GLY A 216 -21.60 -2.18 21.01
CA GLY A 216 -21.09 -3.37 20.32
C GLY A 216 -20.11 -3.04 19.21
N ALA A 217 -20.42 -2.02 18.41
CA ALA A 217 -19.57 -1.54 17.32
C ALA A 217 -18.20 -1.02 17.78
N LYS A 218 -18.04 -0.71 19.08
CA LYS A 218 -16.80 -0.17 19.67
C LYS A 218 -16.07 -1.17 20.56
N MET A 219 -16.57 -2.38 20.69
CA MET A 219 -15.90 -3.43 21.46
C MET A 219 -14.58 -3.79 20.80
N ILE A 220 -13.62 -4.29 21.59
CA ILE A 220 -12.40 -4.86 21.02
C ILE A 220 -12.74 -6.13 20.18
N PRO A 221 -11.95 -6.48 19.15
CA PRO A 221 -12.32 -7.53 18.21
C PRO A 221 -12.61 -8.90 18.85
N LEU A 222 -11.85 -9.30 19.88
CA LEU A 222 -12.10 -10.55 20.60
C LEU A 222 -13.50 -10.57 21.25
N LYS A 223 -13.92 -9.44 21.85
CA LYS A 223 -15.26 -9.32 22.44
C LYS A 223 -16.35 -9.29 21.37
N GLN A 224 -16.11 -8.59 20.25
CA GLN A 224 -17.04 -8.59 19.12
C GLN A 224 -17.29 -10.04 18.64
N TYR A 225 -16.22 -10.82 18.48
CA TYR A 225 -16.30 -12.24 18.09
C TYR A 225 -17.13 -13.06 19.08
N LEU A 226 -16.80 -13.02 20.38
CA LEU A 226 -17.49 -13.81 21.39
C LEU A 226 -18.98 -13.41 21.54
N SER A 227 -19.29 -12.12 21.48
CA SER A 227 -20.68 -11.62 21.53
C SER A 227 -21.48 -11.95 20.26
N ALA A 228 -20.83 -12.02 19.09
CA ALA A 228 -21.50 -12.46 17.87
C ALA A 228 -21.82 -13.96 17.91
N LEU A 229 -20.91 -14.77 18.48
CA LEU A 229 -21.15 -16.19 18.71
C LEU A 229 -22.33 -16.46 19.64
N SER A 230 -22.49 -15.68 20.71
CA SER A 230 -23.62 -15.81 21.64
C SER A 230 -24.95 -15.28 21.07
N GLY A 231 -24.91 -14.58 19.93
CA GLY A 231 -26.08 -13.96 19.32
C GLY A 231 -26.42 -12.56 19.87
N ASP A 232 -25.60 -12.02 20.77
CA ASP A 232 -25.81 -10.72 21.41
C ASP A 232 -25.37 -9.53 20.54
N LEU A 233 -24.60 -9.80 19.48
CA LEU A 233 -24.08 -8.79 18.57
C LEU A 233 -24.27 -9.19 17.11
N LYS A 234 -24.87 -8.28 16.33
CA LYS A 234 -24.82 -8.31 14.86
C LYS A 234 -23.59 -7.57 14.35
N LEU A 235 -23.11 -7.96 13.18
CA LEU A 235 -21.86 -7.46 12.61
C LEU A 235 -22.11 -6.75 11.28
N TRP A 236 -21.58 -5.54 11.14
CA TRP A 236 -21.39 -4.88 9.85
C TRP A 236 -19.98 -5.16 9.30
N CYS A 237 -19.69 -4.69 8.08
CA CYS A 237 -18.42 -4.95 7.40
C CYS A 237 -17.18 -4.58 8.23
N HIS A 238 -17.20 -3.44 8.94
CA HIS A 238 -16.10 -3.02 9.80
C HIS A 238 -15.82 -3.99 10.96
N ASN A 239 -16.85 -4.59 11.55
CA ASN A 239 -16.62 -5.60 12.60
C ASN A 239 -16.06 -6.90 12.00
N PHE A 240 -16.56 -7.32 10.84
CA PHE A 240 -16.04 -8.49 10.14
C PHE A 240 -14.56 -8.33 9.78
N SER A 241 -14.16 -7.18 9.22
CA SER A 241 -12.76 -6.87 8.91
C SER A 241 -11.91 -6.79 10.17
N GLU A 242 -12.36 -6.11 11.22
CA GLU A 242 -11.61 -6.01 12.49
C GLU A 242 -11.39 -7.37 13.16
N ILE A 243 -12.42 -8.22 13.23
CA ILE A 243 -12.31 -9.58 13.76
C ILE A 243 -11.31 -10.38 12.93
N TYR A 244 -11.43 -10.35 11.60
CA TYR A 244 -10.49 -11.05 10.72
C TYR A 244 -9.05 -10.58 10.94
N VAL A 245 -8.80 -9.27 10.90
CA VAL A 245 -7.46 -8.69 11.05
C VAL A 245 -6.87 -9.06 12.41
N PHE A 246 -7.66 -9.01 13.48
CA PHE A 246 -7.23 -9.40 14.82
C PHE A 246 -6.76 -10.85 14.89
N PHE A 247 -7.61 -11.79 14.44
CA PHE A 247 -7.24 -13.21 14.46
C PHE A 247 -6.12 -13.55 13.46
N ALA A 248 -6.02 -12.85 12.32
CA ALA A 248 -4.95 -13.04 11.35
C ALA A 248 -3.60 -12.64 11.95
N ASN A 249 -3.54 -11.51 12.63
CA ASN A 249 -2.35 -11.07 13.35
C ASN A 249 -2.00 -12.02 14.51
N ALA A 250 -2.99 -12.53 15.25
CA ALA A 250 -2.77 -13.58 16.26
C ALA A 250 -2.21 -14.89 15.65
N ALA A 251 -2.58 -15.21 14.40
CA ALA A 251 -2.03 -16.34 13.63
C ALA A 251 -0.64 -16.05 13.00
N GLY A 252 -0.07 -14.86 13.23
CA GLY A 252 1.21 -14.44 12.67
C GLY A 252 1.18 -14.05 11.19
N ILE A 253 -0.02 -13.76 10.66
CA ILE A 253 -0.24 -13.15 9.35
C ILE A 253 -0.33 -11.63 9.56
N PRO A 254 0.64 -10.83 9.08
CA PRO A 254 0.54 -9.38 9.15
C PRO A 254 -0.66 -8.94 8.32
N SER A 255 -1.69 -8.45 8.98
CA SER A 255 -2.92 -8.02 8.33
C SER A 255 -3.33 -6.63 8.79
N ARG A 256 -4.04 -5.92 7.90
CA ARG A 256 -4.54 -4.57 8.16
C ARG A 256 -5.97 -4.44 7.67
N GLU A 257 -6.69 -3.51 8.27
CA GLU A 257 -7.97 -3.08 7.75
C GLU A 257 -7.75 -2.03 6.65
N VAL A 258 -8.63 -2.06 5.65
CA VAL A 258 -8.73 -1.03 4.62
C VAL A 258 -10.19 -0.59 4.53
N SER A 259 -10.41 0.72 4.50
CA SER A 259 -11.75 1.28 4.37
C SER A 259 -11.92 1.99 3.02
N SER A 260 -12.99 1.67 2.30
CA SER A 260 -13.46 2.43 1.16
C SER A 260 -14.51 3.45 1.64
N THR A 261 -14.22 4.72 1.40
CA THR A 261 -15.04 5.85 1.83
C THR A 261 -15.28 6.80 0.69
N GLY A 262 -16.28 7.66 0.84
CA GLY A 262 -16.55 8.74 -0.09
C GLY A 262 -17.89 9.37 0.26
N SER A 263 -17.99 10.68 0.17
CA SER A 263 -19.24 11.39 0.37
C SER A 263 -19.30 12.60 -0.55
N LEU A 264 -20.50 12.93 -1.03
CA LEU A 264 -20.80 14.16 -1.74
C LEU A 264 -22.14 14.68 -1.21
N ASP A 265 -22.13 15.89 -0.67
CA ASP A 265 -23.33 16.58 -0.17
C ASP A 265 -24.20 15.74 0.77
N GLY A 266 -23.55 15.03 1.71
CA GLY A 266 -24.22 14.15 2.67
C GLY A 266 -24.61 12.76 2.11
N CYS A 267 -24.52 12.55 0.80
CA CYS A 267 -24.69 11.23 0.19
C CYS A 267 -23.41 10.42 0.35
N ARG A 268 -23.51 9.21 0.93
CA ARG A 268 -22.41 8.26 0.96
C ARG A 268 -22.17 7.73 -0.46
N LEU A 269 -21.01 8.05 -1.00
CA LEU A 269 -20.57 7.59 -2.30
C LEU A 269 -20.01 6.17 -2.20
N SER A 270 -19.03 5.95 -1.33
CA SER A 270 -18.50 4.62 -1.09
C SER A 270 -18.48 4.31 0.41
N GLY A 271 -18.52 3.02 0.72
CA GLY A 271 -18.76 2.61 2.07
C GLY A 271 -18.59 1.14 2.32
N HIS A 272 -17.36 0.73 2.56
CA HIS A 272 -17.06 -0.63 2.98
C HIS A 272 -15.78 -0.71 3.79
N ALA A 273 -15.65 -1.73 4.61
CA ALA A 273 -14.42 -2.06 5.31
C ALA A 273 -14.09 -3.52 5.07
N PHE A 274 -12.84 -3.78 4.74
CA PHE A 274 -12.30 -5.08 4.38
C PHE A 274 -10.85 -5.15 4.87
N ALA A 275 -10.12 -6.19 4.50
CA ALA A 275 -8.77 -6.41 4.98
C ALA A 275 -7.76 -6.58 3.84
N GLU A 276 -6.50 -6.43 4.17
CA GLU A 276 -5.39 -6.99 3.39
C GLU A 276 -4.51 -7.84 4.31
N SER A 277 -4.02 -8.95 3.78
CA SER A 277 -3.10 -9.85 4.46
C SER A 277 -1.78 -9.92 3.69
N TYR A 278 -0.68 -9.72 4.38
CA TYR A 278 0.65 -9.72 3.79
C TYR A 278 1.19 -11.15 3.67
N ILE A 279 1.36 -11.61 2.44
CA ILE A 279 1.91 -12.91 2.09
C ILE A 279 3.43 -12.82 2.14
N LYS A 280 4.01 -13.19 3.28
CA LYS A 280 5.47 -13.09 3.52
C LYS A 280 6.30 -13.79 2.46
N GLU A 281 5.83 -14.94 1.96
CA GLU A 281 6.51 -15.76 0.97
C GLU A 281 6.59 -15.09 -0.42
N LYS A 282 5.74 -14.10 -0.69
CA LYS A 282 5.72 -13.32 -1.94
C LYS A 282 5.97 -11.83 -1.72
N GLU A 283 6.13 -11.40 -0.47
CA GLU A 283 6.28 -10.01 -0.06
C GLU A 283 5.21 -9.06 -0.60
N GLN A 284 3.98 -9.55 -0.71
CA GLN A 284 2.85 -8.85 -1.30
C GLN A 284 1.65 -8.82 -0.37
N TRP A 285 0.89 -7.74 -0.42
CA TRP A 285 -0.44 -7.68 0.17
C TRP A 285 -1.45 -8.38 -0.73
N ALA A 286 -2.33 -9.17 -0.13
CA ALA A 286 -3.48 -9.78 -0.80
C ALA A 286 -4.77 -9.16 -0.27
N PHE A 287 -5.70 -8.81 -1.16
CA PHE A 287 -7.03 -8.36 -0.79
C PHE A 287 -7.81 -9.49 -0.10
N VAL A 288 -8.51 -9.17 0.99
CA VAL A 288 -9.38 -10.09 1.72
C VAL A 288 -10.67 -9.38 2.09
N ASP A 289 -11.82 -10.00 1.85
CA ASP A 289 -13.11 -9.46 2.29
C ASP A 289 -13.97 -10.54 2.94
N PRO A 290 -13.98 -10.62 4.28
CA PRO A 290 -14.82 -11.57 4.99
C PRO A 290 -16.32 -11.36 4.78
N THR A 291 -16.76 -10.12 4.47
CA THR A 291 -18.18 -9.82 4.23
C THR A 291 -18.64 -10.35 2.88
N SER A 292 -17.76 -10.30 1.88
CA SER A 292 -17.99 -10.87 0.55
C SER A 292 -17.44 -12.29 0.40
N TYR A 293 -17.02 -12.93 1.50
CA TYR A 293 -16.46 -14.28 1.54
C TYR A 293 -15.17 -14.49 0.74
N ILE A 294 -14.48 -13.42 0.35
CA ILE A 294 -13.24 -13.48 -0.42
C ILE A 294 -12.06 -13.68 0.51
N LEU A 295 -11.28 -14.74 0.28
CA LEU A 295 -10.08 -15.04 1.04
C LEU A 295 -8.86 -14.36 0.44
N TYR A 296 -8.68 -14.50 -0.88
CA TYR A 296 -7.67 -13.82 -1.70
C TYR A 296 -7.88 -14.16 -3.18
N MET A 297 -7.18 -13.44 -4.06
CA MET A 297 -7.14 -13.72 -5.49
C MET A 297 -5.68 -13.80 -5.98
N LYS A 298 -5.45 -14.58 -7.02
CA LYS A 298 -4.13 -14.82 -7.60
C LYS A 298 -4.11 -14.64 -9.11
N TYR A 299 -3.06 -14.02 -9.60
CA TYR A 299 -2.70 -14.03 -11.01
C TYR A 299 -2.09 -15.38 -11.41
N PRO A 300 -2.04 -15.70 -12.73
CA PRO A 300 -1.43 -16.93 -13.23
C PRO A 300 0.03 -17.13 -12.86
N ASP A 301 0.78 -16.04 -12.66
CA ASP A 301 2.19 -16.05 -12.23
C ASP A 301 2.37 -16.33 -10.71
N GLY A 302 1.25 -16.49 -9.99
CA GLY A 302 1.22 -16.75 -8.55
C GLY A 302 1.37 -15.51 -7.68
N THR A 303 1.37 -14.30 -8.25
CA THR A 303 1.26 -13.04 -7.51
C THR A 303 -0.18 -12.78 -7.06
N TYR A 304 -0.34 -11.86 -6.10
CA TYR A 304 -1.64 -11.59 -5.48
C TYR A 304 -2.27 -10.31 -5.97
N VAL A 305 -3.59 -10.34 -6.12
CA VAL A 305 -4.39 -9.14 -6.35
C VAL A 305 -4.52 -8.39 -5.02
N ASN A 306 -3.95 -7.19 -4.95
CA ASN A 306 -4.16 -6.27 -3.81
C ASN A 306 -5.39 -5.37 -4.04
N THR A 307 -5.70 -4.51 -3.08
CA THR A 307 -6.86 -3.60 -3.14
C THR A 307 -6.87 -2.70 -4.38
N ILE A 308 -5.70 -2.15 -4.76
CA ILE A 308 -5.60 -1.21 -5.88
C ILE A 308 -5.60 -1.93 -7.23
N ASP A 309 -5.07 -3.15 -7.29
CA ASP A 309 -5.23 -4.01 -8.45
C ASP A 309 -6.72 -4.31 -8.70
N LEU A 310 -7.43 -4.75 -7.65
CA LEU A 310 -8.85 -5.06 -7.73
C LEU A 310 -9.68 -3.83 -8.09
N PHE A 311 -9.37 -2.69 -7.48
CA PHE A 311 -9.95 -1.41 -7.86
C PHE A 311 -9.75 -1.12 -9.35
N SER A 312 -8.52 -1.26 -9.85
CA SER A 312 -8.21 -1.02 -11.26
C SER A 312 -9.00 -1.95 -12.20
N LEU A 313 -9.16 -3.22 -11.83
CA LEU A 313 -9.98 -4.20 -12.55
C LEU A 313 -11.47 -3.78 -12.57
N CYS A 314 -12.02 -3.39 -11.42
CA CYS A 314 -13.41 -2.90 -11.30
C CYS A 314 -13.66 -1.64 -12.15
N ILE A 315 -12.73 -0.68 -12.13
CA ILE A 315 -12.88 0.59 -12.86
C ILE A 315 -12.82 0.40 -14.37
N LYS A 316 -11.97 -0.53 -14.83
CA LYS A 316 -11.86 -0.93 -16.24
C LYS A 316 -12.99 -1.88 -16.65
N LYS A 317 -13.76 -2.41 -15.70
CA LYS A 317 -14.73 -3.49 -15.91
C LYS A 317 -14.10 -4.69 -16.62
N THR A 318 -12.88 -5.04 -16.21
CA THR A 318 -12.11 -6.16 -16.77
C THR A 318 -11.94 -7.19 -15.68
N PHE A 319 -12.51 -8.38 -15.88
CA PHE A 319 -12.44 -9.50 -14.94
C PHE A 319 -11.87 -10.72 -15.68
N PRO A 320 -10.52 -10.81 -15.76
CA PRO A 320 -9.87 -11.91 -16.48
C PRO A 320 -10.23 -13.27 -15.88
N GLY A 321 -10.51 -14.26 -16.73
CA GLY A 321 -10.82 -15.63 -16.29
C GLY A 321 -9.60 -16.44 -15.82
N ASP A 322 -8.39 -15.91 -16.01
CA ASP A 322 -7.14 -16.51 -15.58
C ASP A 322 -6.72 -16.06 -14.17
N ILE A 323 -7.37 -15.03 -13.60
CA ILE A 323 -7.26 -14.71 -12.18
C ILE A 323 -8.13 -15.68 -11.39
N THR A 324 -7.53 -16.39 -10.44
CA THR A 324 -8.26 -17.33 -9.57
C THR A 324 -8.66 -16.65 -8.27
N CYS A 325 -9.96 -16.65 -7.96
CA CYS A 325 -10.54 -16.21 -6.70
C CYS A 325 -10.76 -17.39 -5.76
N PHE A 326 -10.29 -17.27 -4.53
CA PHE A 326 -10.51 -18.22 -3.45
C PHE A 326 -11.59 -17.64 -2.54
N SER A 327 -12.75 -18.29 -2.51
CA SER A 327 -13.92 -17.80 -1.79
C SER A 327 -14.52 -18.88 -0.89
N TRP A 328 -15.08 -18.46 0.23
CA TRP A 328 -15.87 -19.31 1.09
C TRP A 328 -17.31 -19.41 0.59
N VAL A 329 -17.87 -20.63 0.60
CA VAL A 329 -19.22 -20.92 0.12
C VAL A 329 -20.06 -21.42 1.29
N PRO A 330 -20.90 -20.56 1.91
CA PRO A 330 -21.67 -20.88 3.11
C PRO A 330 -22.50 -22.15 2.99
N GLU A 331 -23.11 -22.40 1.83
CA GLU A 331 -24.00 -23.55 1.57
C GLU A 331 -23.28 -24.88 1.71
N THR A 332 -21.98 -24.89 1.40
CA THR A 332 -21.14 -26.09 1.45
C THR A 332 -20.14 -26.07 2.61
N ASN A 333 -20.10 -24.98 3.38
CA ASN A 333 -19.14 -24.78 4.46
C ASN A 333 -17.69 -25.12 4.01
N SER A 334 -17.33 -24.65 2.81
CA SER A 334 -16.06 -25.00 2.16
C SER A 334 -15.49 -23.84 1.36
N ILE A 335 -14.18 -23.88 1.12
CA ILE A 335 -13.51 -22.96 0.20
C ILE A 335 -13.60 -23.52 -1.20
N LYS A 336 -13.99 -22.67 -2.16
CA LYS A 336 -13.97 -22.98 -3.58
C LYS A 336 -13.10 -22.00 -4.33
N GLU A 337 -12.62 -22.46 -5.48
CA GLU A 337 -11.77 -21.72 -6.39
C GLU A 337 -12.57 -21.47 -7.65
N PHE A 338 -12.60 -20.22 -8.11
CA PHE A 338 -13.33 -19.81 -9.30
C PHE A 338 -12.51 -18.83 -10.12
N PRO A 339 -12.66 -18.81 -11.44
CA PRO A 339 -12.24 -17.67 -12.25
C PRO A 339 -12.85 -16.37 -11.73
N LEU A 340 -12.09 -15.27 -11.73
CA LEU A 340 -12.61 -13.96 -11.34
C LEU A 340 -13.77 -13.51 -12.24
N SER A 341 -13.79 -13.94 -13.51
CA SER A 341 -14.90 -13.73 -14.44
C SER A 341 -16.23 -14.31 -13.98
N ASP A 342 -16.18 -15.39 -13.19
CA ASP A 342 -17.35 -16.14 -12.75
C ASP A 342 -17.84 -15.67 -11.38
N PHE A 343 -16.99 -14.93 -10.67
CA PHE A 343 -17.35 -14.30 -9.42
C PHE A 343 -18.29 -13.12 -9.71
N ASP A 344 -19.43 -13.04 -9.03
CA ASP A 344 -20.36 -11.91 -9.17
C ASP A 344 -19.79 -10.65 -8.51
N MET A 345 -18.80 -10.07 -9.19
CA MET A 345 -18.11 -8.85 -8.80
C MET A 345 -19.07 -7.66 -8.72
N HIS A 346 -20.16 -7.67 -9.51
CA HIS A 346 -21.07 -6.55 -9.61
C HIS A 346 -21.99 -6.41 -8.39
N SER A 347 -22.43 -7.53 -7.80
CA SER A 347 -23.25 -7.50 -6.59
C SER A 347 -22.44 -7.44 -5.29
N SER A 348 -21.18 -7.88 -5.30
CA SER A 348 -20.36 -8.02 -4.08
C SER A 348 -19.37 -6.87 -3.90
N VAL A 349 -18.46 -6.66 -4.86
CA VAL A 349 -17.23 -5.88 -4.67
C VAL A 349 -17.26 -4.54 -5.40
N ALA A 350 -17.83 -4.51 -6.61
CA ALA A 350 -17.89 -3.31 -7.45
C ALA A 350 -18.70 -2.17 -6.83
N TYR A 351 -19.60 -2.46 -5.88
CA TYR A 351 -20.38 -1.46 -5.16
C TYR A 351 -19.49 -0.45 -4.41
N TYR A 352 -18.36 -0.90 -3.84
CA TYR A 352 -17.45 -0.05 -3.06
C TYR A 352 -16.09 0.20 -3.74
N PHE A 353 -15.87 -0.32 -4.94
CA PHE A 353 -14.74 0.02 -5.83
C PHE A 353 -15.15 0.93 -7.00
N ARG A 354 -15.70 2.10 -6.67
CA ARG A 354 -16.18 3.09 -7.65
C ARG A 354 -15.15 4.17 -7.94
N ARG A 355 -15.26 4.86 -9.08
CA ARG A 355 -14.28 5.89 -9.51
C ARG A 355 -14.03 6.98 -8.48
N ASP A 356 -15.01 7.25 -7.64
CA ASP A 356 -15.01 8.25 -6.57
C ASP A 356 -14.70 7.67 -5.18
N ALA A 357 -14.31 6.39 -5.10
CA ALA A 357 -13.89 5.75 -3.86
C ALA A 357 -12.54 6.30 -3.39
N ILE A 358 -12.46 6.53 -2.09
CA ILE A 358 -11.29 6.95 -1.36
C ILE A 358 -10.92 5.81 -0.42
N PHE A 359 -9.80 5.15 -0.70
CA PHE A 359 -9.29 4.06 0.14
C PHE A 359 -8.37 4.64 1.20
N LYS A 360 -8.65 4.30 2.46
CA LYS A 360 -7.82 4.65 3.61
C LYS A 360 -7.15 3.40 4.14
N PHE A 361 -5.85 3.50 4.37
CA PHE A 361 -5.02 2.41 4.85
C PHE A 361 -4.39 2.86 6.18
N PRO A 362 -5.11 2.70 7.30
CA PRO A 362 -4.65 3.18 8.59
C PRO A 362 -3.28 2.59 8.94
N LEU A 363 -2.35 3.44 9.36
CA LEU A 363 -1.15 3.00 10.05
C LEU A 363 -1.54 2.60 11.48
N ALA A 364 -0.76 1.70 12.06
CA ALA A 364 -0.85 1.30 13.45
C ALA A 364 -0.81 2.55 14.34
N SER A 365 -1.93 2.87 14.99
CA SER A 365 -1.95 3.94 15.97
C SER A 365 -1.08 3.51 17.17
N PRO A 366 -0.21 4.38 17.70
CA PRO A 366 0.40 4.11 18.99
C PRO A 366 -0.71 3.92 20.04
N SER A 367 -0.50 3.03 21.00
CA SER A 367 -1.53 2.55 21.96
C SER A 367 -2.09 3.62 22.92
N ASN A 368 -1.71 4.89 22.79
CA ASN A 368 -2.06 5.97 23.71
C ASN A 368 -2.99 7.03 23.07
N ILE A 369 -4.28 6.70 23.00
CA ILE A 369 -5.34 7.41 22.25
C ILE A 369 -5.44 8.92 22.56
N ALA A 370 -5.07 9.39 23.75
CA ALA A 370 -5.27 10.78 24.17
C ALA A 370 -4.23 11.79 23.60
N THR A 371 -3.00 11.36 23.33
CA THR A 371 -1.91 12.26 22.87
C THR A 371 -1.78 12.30 21.34
N ILE A 372 -2.53 11.45 20.63
CA ILE A 372 -2.23 11.06 19.25
C ILE A 372 -3.11 11.73 18.22
N LYS A 373 -4.35 12.14 18.54
CA LYS A 373 -5.23 12.71 17.50
C LYS A 373 -4.64 13.96 16.83
N LEU A 374 -3.91 14.77 17.59
CA LEU A 374 -3.21 15.95 17.08
C LEU A 374 -1.83 15.64 16.46
N THR A 375 -1.21 14.49 16.74
CA THR A 375 0.12 14.15 16.21
C THR A 375 0.08 13.15 15.05
N ALA A 376 -0.86 12.21 15.03
CA ALA A 376 -1.09 11.33 13.89
C ALA A 376 -1.59 12.11 12.66
N ASP A 377 -2.56 13.00 12.83
CA ASP A 377 -3.12 13.78 11.71
C ASP A 377 -2.10 14.78 11.12
N PHE A 378 -1.17 15.29 11.93
CA PHE A 378 -0.15 16.25 11.48
C PHE A 378 1.19 15.63 11.05
N PHE A 379 1.62 14.52 11.67
CA PHE A 379 2.96 13.96 11.45
C PHE A 379 2.97 12.58 10.77
N LYS A 380 1.82 11.89 10.68
CA LYS A 380 1.69 10.59 10.00
C LYS A 380 0.32 10.47 9.31
N PRO A 381 0.06 11.31 8.30
CA PRO A 381 -1.24 11.30 7.63
C PRO A 381 -1.55 9.88 7.16
N THR A 382 -2.78 9.43 7.42
CA THR A 382 -3.23 8.12 6.94
C THR A 382 -3.05 8.11 5.43
N PRO A 383 -2.28 7.15 4.87
CA PRO A 383 -2.17 7.03 3.43
C PRO A 383 -3.55 6.85 2.78
N VAL A 384 -3.81 7.69 1.78
CA VAL A 384 -5.05 7.68 1.01
C VAL A 384 -4.75 7.42 -0.45
N TYR A 385 -5.55 6.57 -1.08
CA TYR A 385 -5.58 6.42 -2.54
C TYR A 385 -6.95 6.84 -3.08
N SER A 386 -6.94 7.68 -4.12
CA SER A 386 -8.11 8.19 -4.82
C SER A 386 -7.73 8.48 -6.28
N LEU A 387 -8.65 8.26 -7.22
CA LEU A 387 -8.49 8.73 -8.61
C LEU A 387 -8.78 10.22 -8.76
N LYS A 388 -9.52 10.82 -7.81
CA LYS A 388 -9.66 12.28 -7.73
C LYS A 388 -8.40 12.86 -7.13
N ASP A 389 -7.85 13.86 -7.81
CA ASP A 389 -6.69 14.65 -7.39
C ASP A 389 -6.78 14.98 -5.89
N THR A 390 -5.70 14.72 -5.17
CA THR A 390 -5.57 14.93 -3.71
C THR A 390 -5.58 16.42 -3.31
N ALA A 391 -5.96 17.32 -4.21
CA ALA A 391 -5.99 18.76 -3.97
C ALA A 391 -7.20 19.25 -3.14
N GLU A 392 -8.24 18.42 -2.96
CA GLU A 392 -9.50 18.85 -2.31
C GLU A 392 -9.87 18.07 -1.04
N ILE A 393 -8.94 17.35 -0.40
CA ILE A 393 -9.19 16.79 0.93
C ILE A 393 -8.58 17.74 1.97
N ASN A 394 -9.34 18.78 2.34
CA ASN A 394 -9.13 19.58 3.54
C ASN A 394 -10.34 19.46 4.46
#